data_AF-A0A3M7BZ86-F1
#
_entry.id   AF-A0A3M7BZ86-F1
#
_cell.length_a   1.000
_cell.length_b   1.000
_cell.length_c   1.000
_cell.angle_alpha   90.00
_cell.angle_beta   90.00
_cell.angle_gamma   90.00
#
_symmetry.space_group_name_H-M   'P 1'
#
loop_
_entity.id
_entity.type
_entity.pdbx_description
1 polymer ?
#
loop_
_entity_poly.entity_id
_entity_poly.type
_entity_poly.pdbx_seq_one_letter_code
_entity_poly.pdbx_strand_id
1 'polypeptide(L)'
;MAAEIQNVPLDRSPSPASAPPVASAPGPRAAALQKLYNDAINHVLKTCSYDNFAKCFPTPSREVPQSMRQLHEQFNEKLGNQLRSNFEDVLRDRNVVPSLNELDRLVEEAKRRKTRAQEEGVESSPMPPHTLPAAQLYLAHLSPSLAQASQDMQQQQEVTQAENSELLDRVLQQRSEIATLVQGLENVVADLDASVAALKPEELDALREEGRDVDEEMRMVT
;
A
#
# COMPACT_ATOMS: atom_id res chain seq x y z
N MET A 1 47.93 -14.60 18.75
CA MET A 1 47.08 -14.04 19.82
C MET A 1 46.65 -12.66 19.36
N ALA A 2 45.41 -12.26 19.21
CA ALA A 2 44.13 -12.93 18.97
C ALA A 2 43.34 -11.88 18.14
N ALA A 3 42.66 -12.31 17.08
CA ALA A 3 41.86 -11.42 16.25
C ALA A 3 40.53 -11.14 16.96
N GLU A 4 40.28 -9.87 17.31
CA GLU A 4 39.00 -9.42 17.84
C GLU A 4 38.02 -9.21 16.70
N ILE A 5 37.12 -10.19 16.54
CA ILE A 5 36.00 -10.16 15.61
C ILE A 5 34.91 -9.29 16.26
N GLN A 6 34.77 -8.07 15.76
CA GLN A 6 33.68 -7.15 16.07
C GLN A 6 32.35 -7.78 15.64
N ASN A 7 31.60 -8.33 16.59
CA ASN A 7 30.29 -8.92 16.38
C ASN A 7 29.24 -7.80 16.23
N VAL A 8 28.89 -7.46 14.98
CA VAL A 8 27.82 -6.50 14.67
C VAL A 8 26.47 -7.20 14.88
N PRO A 9 25.55 -6.69 15.74
CA PRO A 9 24.25 -7.30 15.90
C PRO A 9 23.41 -7.15 14.63
N LEU A 10 23.02 -8.29 14.07
CA LEU A 10 22.11 -8.45 12.94
C LEU A 10 20.77 -7.72 13.18
N ASP A 11 20.33 -7.06 12.11
CA ASP A 11 18.97 -6.66 11.75
C ASP A 11 17.88 -6.76 12.83
N ARG A 12 17.47 -5.58 13.32
CA ARG A 12 16.11 -5.41 13.84
C ARG A 12 15.14 -5.54 12.68
N SER A 13 14.62 -6.76 12.50
CA SER A 13 13.41 -7.02 11.71
C SER A 13 12.33 -5.99 12.07
N PRO A 14 11.88 -5.14 11.13
CA PRO A 14 10.70 -4.33 11.37
C PRO A 14 9.51 -5.27 11.34
N SER A 15 8.87 -5.46 12.48
CA SER A 15 7.58 -6.15 12.58
C SER A 15 6.65 -5.67 11.45
N PRO A 16 5.97 -6.58 10.74
CA PRO A 16 5.06 -6.18 9.67
C PRO A 16 3.98 -5.27 10.26
N ALA A 17 3.71 -4.16 9.57
CA ALA A 17 2.63 -3.26 9.91
C ALA A 17 1.35 -4.07 10.18
N SER A 18 0.74 -3.86 11.34
CA SER A 18 -0.54 -4.46 11.71
C SER A 18 -1.49 -4.34 10.53
N ALA A 19 -1.93 -5.47 9.97
CA ALA A 19 -2.98 -5.50 8.97
C ALA A 19 -4.18 -4.66 9.48
N PRO A 20 -4.83 -3.84 8.63
CA PRO A 20 -5.95 -3.03 9.08
C PRO A 20 -7.06 -3.93 9.63
N PRO A 21 -7.39 -3.86 10.93
CA PRO A 21 -8.51 -4.61 11.47
C PRO A 21 -9.73 -3.69 11.37
N VAL A 22 -10.81 -4.02 10.65
CA VAL A 22 -12.19 -3.51 10.91
C VAL A 22 -13.26 -3.90 9.87
N ALA A 23 -13.10 -4.93 9.02
CA ALA A 23 -14.24 -5.35 8.20
C ALA A 23 -15.32 -6.09 9.03
N SER A 24 -14.94 -6.79 10.10
CA SER A 24 -15.83 -7.71 10.84
C SER A 24 -16.37 -7.17 12.17
N ALA A 25 -15.79 -6.09 12.71
CA ALA A 25 -16.28 -5.50 13.95
C ALA A 25 -17.55 -4.67 13.68
N PRO A 26 -18.65 -4.84 14.45
CA PRO A 26 -19.85 -4.04 14.27
C PRO A 26 -19.57 -2.54 14.47
N GLY A 27 -19.79 -1.75 13.42
CA GLY A 27 -19.79 -0.29 13.52
C GLY A 27 -20.98 0.26 14.30
N PRO A 28 -21.05 1.58 14.54
CA PRO A 28 -22.09 2.18 15.36
C PRO A 28 -23.50 1.90 14.82
N ARG A 29 -23.67 1.89 13.49
CA ARG A 29 -24.96 1.61 12.86
C ARG A 29 -25.34 0.12 12.91
N ALA A 30 -24.36 -0.77 12.73
CA ALA A 30 -24.56 -2.21 12.87
C ALA A 30 -24.93 -2.60 14.31
N ALA A 31 -24.25 -2.03 15.30
CA ALA A 31 -24.57 -2.22 16.71
C ALA A 31 -25.96 -1.67 17.07
N ALA A 32 -26.34 -0.51 16.53
CA ALA A 32 -27.69 0.04 16.70
C ALA A 32 -28.77 -0.86 16.12
N LEU A 33 -28.53 -1.45 14.93
CA LEU A 33 -29.45 -2.41 14.31
C LEU A 33 -29.63 -3.66 15.16
N GLN A 34 -28.52 -4.26 15.63
CA GLN A 34 -28.57 -5.44 16.51
C GLN A 34 -29.28 -5.14 17.83
N LYS A 35 -29.03 -3.96 18.42
CA LYS A 35 -29.72 -3.53 19.64
C LYS A 35 -31.22 -3.39 19.41
N LEU A 36 -31.63 -2.68 18.36
CA LEU A 36 -33.04 -2.49 18.02
C LEU A 36 -33.76 -3.82 17.84
N TYR A 37 -33.12 -4.77 17.16
CA TYR A 37 -33.72 -6.08 16.94
C TYR A 37 -33.85 -6.91 18.23
N ASN A 38 -32.83 -6.89 19.09
CA ASN A 38 -32.91 -7.52 20.41
C ASN A 38 -34.03 -6.90 21.27
N ASP A 39 -34.15 -5.57 21.26
CA ASP A 39 -35.21 -4.86 21.98
C ASP A 39 -36.60 -5.22 21.43
N ALA A 40 -36.74 -5.33 20.10
CA ALA A 40 -37.97 -5.76 19.46
C ALA A 40 -38.36 -7.21 19.83
N ILE A 41 -37.43 -8.16 19.79
CA ILE A 41 -37.68 -9.54 20.22
C ILE A 41 -38.13 -9.56 21.68
N ASN A 42 -37.42 -8.84 22.55
CA ASN A 42 -37.75 -8.78 23.97
C ASN A 42 -39.15 -8.19 24.19
N HIS A 43 -39.56 -7.21 23.39
CA HIS A 43 -40.90 -6.64 23.45
C HIS A 43 -41.97 -7.66 22.99
N VAL A 44 -41.72 -8.41 21.90
CA VAL A 44 -42.64 -9.46 21.42
C VAL A 44 -42.81 -10.56 22.48
N LEU A 45 -41.70 -11.04 23.05
CA LEU A 45 -41.73 -12.08 24.09
C LEU A 45 -42.45 -11.61 25.37
N LYS A 46 -42.29 -10.34 25.76
CA LYS A 46 -43.03 -9.74 26.89
C LYS A 46 -44.53 -9.63 26.61
N THR A 47 -44.91 -9.34 25.37
CA THR A 47 -46.32 -9.21 24.96
C THR A 47 -47.04 -10.57 25.00
N CYS A 48 -46.33 -11.65 24.65
CA CYS A 48 -46.76 -13.03 24.81
C CYS A 48 -46.71 -13.48 26.29
N SER A 49 -47.47 -12.80 27.15
CA SER A 49 -47.59 -13.17 28.56
C SER A 49 -48.44 -14.42 28.75
N TYR A 50 -48.19 -15.14 29.84
CA TYR A 50 -48.96 -16.33 30.19
C TYR A 50 -50.45 -16.02 30.37
N ASP A 51 -50.80 -14.86 30.93
CA ASP A 51 -52.19 -14.45 31.12
C ASP A 51 -52.95 -14.26 29.80
N ASN A 52 -52.29 -13.72 28.79
CA ASN A 52 -52.86 -13.61 27.45
C ASN A 52 -53.00 -14.98 26.78
N PHE A 53 -52.01 -15.86 26.98
CA PHE A 53 -52.03 -17.23 26.45
C PHE A 53 -53.13 -18.09 27.10
N ALA A 54 -53.29 -18.03 28.43
CA ALA A 54 -54.27 -18.80 29.17
C ALA A 54 -55.72 -18.40 28.85
N LYS A 55 -55.97 -17.12 28.52
CA LYS A 55 -57.29 -16.65 28.06
C LYS A 55 -57.72 -17.30 26.74
N CYS A 56 -56.78 -17.59 25.84
CA CYS A 56 -57.05 -18.27 24.57
C CYS A 56 -57.31 -19.78 24.74
N PHE A 57 -56.84 -20.38 25.85
CA PHE A 57 -56.98 -21.81 26.14
C PHE A 57 -57.57 -22.05 27.55
N PRO A 58 -58.84 -21.68 27.79
CA PRO A 58 -59.42 -21.69 29.13
C PRO A 58 -59.58 -23.11 29.72
N THR A 59 -59.88 -24.12 28.91
CA THR A 59 -60.08 -25.50 29.38
C THR A 59 -58.76 -26.16 29.80
N PRO A 60 -57.69 -26.17 28.97
CA PRO A 60 -56.40 -26.74 29.38
C PRO A 60 -55.73 -25.99 30.53
N SER A 61 -55.88 -24.66 30.59
CA SER A 61 -55.32 -23.85 31.68
C SER A 61 -55.96 -24.12 33.05
N ARG A 62 -57.18 -24.67 33.08
CA ARG A 62 -57.87 -25.09 34.31
C ARG A 62 -57.50 -26.51 34.73
N GLU A 63 -57.51 -27.44 33.78
CA GLU A 63 -57.29 -28.86 34.05
C GLU A 63 -55.82 -29.19 34.29
N VAL A 64 -54.89 -28.56 33.55
CA VAL A 64 -53.45 -28.85 33.62
C VAL A 64 -52.61 -27.55 33.58
N PRO A 65 -52.67 -26.72 34.64
CA PRO A 65 -51.98 -25.42 34.66
C PRO A 65 -50.44 -25.55 34.62
N GLN A 66 -49.88 -26.63 35.17
CA GLN A 66 -48.44 -26.85 35.21
C GLN A 66 -47.86 -27.14 33.83
N SER A 67 -48.46 -28.09 33.09
CA SER A 67 -48.02 -28.42 31.73
C SER A 67 -48.24 -27.28 30.75
N MET A 68 -49.31 -26.48 30.92
CA MET A 68 -49.54 -25.29 30.10
C MET A 68 -48.51 -24.18 30.33
N ARG A 69 -48.07 -23.96 31.57
CA ARG A 69 -46.97 -23.02 31.87
C ARG A 69 -45.66 -23.48 31.24
N GLN A 70 -45.33 -24.75 31.38
CA GLN A 70 -44.13 -25.33 30.76
C GLN A 70 -44.17 -25.23 29.24
N LEU A 71 -45.32 -25.47 28.61
CA LEU A 71 -45.50 -25.31 27.16
C LEU A 71 -45.28 -23.86 26.72
N HIS A 72 -45.84 -22.90 27.46
CA HIS A 72 -45.69 -21.47 27.17
C HIS A 72 -44.23 -21.02 27.32
N GLU A 73 -43.53 -21.46 28.36
CA GLU A 73 -42.11 -21.19 28.57
C GLU A 73 -41.25 -21.77 27.44
N GLN A 74 -41.45 -23.05 27.09
CA GLN A 74 -40.74 -23.70 25.99
C GLN A 74 -41.02 -23.03 24.65
N PHE A 75 -42.27 -22.62 24.41
CA PHE A 75 -42.66 -21.91 23.20
C PHE A 75 -41.94 -20.55 23.10
N ASN A 76 -41.96 -19.75 24.17
CA ASN A 76 -41.30 -18.45 24.19
C ASN A 76 -39.78 -18.57 24.04
N GLU A 77 -39.17 -19.59 24.66
CA GLU A 77 -37.74 -19.86 24.53
C GLU A 77 -37.39 -20.26 23.08
N LYS A 78 -38.12 -21.21 22.50
CA LYS A 78 -37.91 -21.64 21.11
C LYS A 78 -38.14 -20.51 20.12
N LEU A 79 -39.21 -19.73 20.29
CA LEU A 79 -39.50 -18.57 19.45
C LEU A 79 -38.37 -17.54 19.54
N GLY A 80 -37.94 -17.20 20.76
CA GLY A 80 -36.84 -16.25 20.97
C GLY A 80 -35.53 -16.71 20.35
N ASN A 81 -35.19 -18.00 20.48
CA ASN A 81 -33.98 -18.58 19.89
C ASN A 81 -34.06 -18.62 18.35
N GLN A 82 -35.22 -19.00 17.80
CA GLN A 82 -35.43 -19.06 16.36
C GLN A 82 -35.41 -17.66 15.72
N LEU A 83 -35.99 -16.65 16.36
CA LEU A 83 -35.95 -15.27 15.88
C LEU A 83 -34.54 -14.68 15.89
N ARG A 84 -33.74 -14.99 16.91
CA ARG A 84 -32.33 -14.57 16.98
C ARG A 84 -31.49 -15.28 15.93
N SER A 85 -31.63 -16.61 15.80
CA SER A 85 -30.88 -17.40 14.82
C SER A 85 -31.16 -16.93 13.39
N ASN A 86 -32.44 -16.82 12.99
CA ASN A 86 -32.79 -16.38 11.64
C ASN A 86 -32.23 -14.99 11.33
N PHE A 87 -32.19 -14.10 12.33
CA PHE A 87 -31.65 -12.76 12.12
C PHE A 87 -30.13 -12.78 11.93
N GLU A 88 -29.40 -13.56 12.72
CA GLU A 88 -27.97 -13.76 12.52
C GLU A 88 -27.67 -14.43 11.17
N ASP A 89 -28.54 -15.33 10.70
CA ASP A 89 -28.43 -15.93 9.36
C ASP A 89 -28.63 -14.87 8.27
N VAL A 90 -29.67 -14.03 8.37
CA VAL A 90 -29.92 -12.94 7.43
C VAL A 90 -28.79 -11.90 7.43
N LEU A 91 -28.23 -11.57 8.60
CA LEU A 91 -27.09 -10.66 8.71
C LEU A 91 -25.85 -11.20 7.99
N ARG A 92 -25.60 -12.51 8.10
CA ARG A 92 -24.50 -13.20 7.42
C ARG A 92 -24.74 -13.30 5.91
N ASP A 93 -25.91 -13.79 5.50
CA ASP A 93 -26.24 -14.00 4.08
C ASP A 93 -26.20 -12.70 3.26
N ARG A 94 -26.63 -11.59 3.87
CA ARG A 94 -26.65 -10.27 3.23
C ARG A 94 -25.40 -9.45 3.48
N ASN A 95 -24.43 -9.98 4.24
CA ASN A 95 -23.21 -9.30 4.60
C ASN A 95 -23.45 -7.87 5.14
N VAL A 96 -24.43 -7.74 6.03
CA VAL A 96 -24.97 -6.43 6.44
C VAL A 96 -23.94 -5.64 7.25
N VAL A 97 -23.16 -6.31 8.10
CA VAL A 97 -22.20 -5.64 8.98
C VAL A 97 -21.11 -4.91 8.17
N PRO A 98 -20.43 -5.55 7.20
CA PRO A 98 -19.48 -4.83 6.34
C PRO A 98 -20.13 -3.72 5.50
N SER A 99 -21.34 -3.95 4.97
CA SER A 99 -22.04 -2.94 4.17
C SER A 99 -22.41 -1.70 4.98
N LEU A 100 -22.86 -1.86 6.23
CA LEU A 100 -23.15 -0.74 7.12
C LEU A 100 -21.88 -0.01 7.56
N ASN A 101 -20.78 -0.74 7.77
CA ASN A 101 -19.49 -0.15 8.09
C ASN A 101 -18.94 0.67 6.90
N GLU A 102 -19.09 0.17 5.68
CA GLU A 102 -18.74 0.91 4.46
C GLU A 102 -19.61 2.16 4.30
N LEU A 103 -20.91 2.06 4.58
CA LEU A 103 -21.81 3.20 4.56
C LEU A 103 -21.40 4.27 5.58
N ASP A 104 -21.06 3.87 6.81
CA ASP A 104 -20.56 4.81 7.82
C ASP A 104 -19.26 5.49 7.35
N ARG A 105 -18.34 4.74 6.72
CA ARG A 105 -17.12 5.30 6.12
C ARG A 105 -17.43 6.32 5.01
N LEU A 106 -18.37 6.01 4.12
CA LEU A 106 -18.78 6.92 3.04
C LEU A 106 -19.46 8.19 3.58
N VAL A 107 -20.27 8.06 4.63
CA VAL A 107 -20.91 9.21 5.29
C VAL A 107 -19.89 10.11 5.95
N GLU A 108 -18.90 9.56 6.65
CA GLU A 108 -17.83 10.35 7.27
C GLU A 108 -16.95 11.05 6.23
N GLU A 109 -16.62 10.36 5.13
CA GLU A 109 -15.90 10.98 4.01
C GLU A 109 -16.71 12.11 3.35
N ALA A 110 -18.02 11.91 3.14
CA ALA A 110 -18.89 12.95 2.60
C ALA A 110 -19.00 14.16 3.54
N LYS A 111 -19.07 13.94 4.86
CA LYS A 111 -19.02 15.03 5.85
C LYS A 111 -17.71 15.80 5.77
N ARG A 112 -16.56 15.12 5.69
CA ARG A 112 -15.24 15.76 5.54
C ARG A 112 -15.12 16.59 4.26
N ARG A 113 -15.64 16.08 3.14
CA ARG A 113 -15.68 16.84 1.88
C ARG A 113 -16.56 18.08 1.99
N LYS A 114 -17.72 17.96 2.65
CA LYS A 114 -18.62 19.09 2.88
C LYS A 114 -17.97 20.16 3.76
N THR A 115 -17.32 19.79 4.85
CA THR A 115 -16.64 20.76 5.73
C THR A 115 -15.51 21.47 4.99
N ARG A 116 -14.70 20.73 4.23
CA ARG A 116 -13.63 21.31 3.41
C ARG A 116 -14.17 22.27 2.33
N ALA A 117 -15.23 21.89 1.62
CA ALA A 117 -15.85 22.76 0.61
C ALA A 117 -16.44 24.05 1.23
N GLN A 118 -16.95 23.95 2.46
CA GLN A 118 -17.47 25.09 3.21
C GLN A 118 -16.34 26.04 3.68
N GLU A 119 -15.18 25.49 4.05
CA GLU A 119 -13.97 26.27 4.36
C GLU A 119 -13.39 26.95 3.10
N GLU A 120 -13.43 26.28 1.95
CA GLU A 120 -12.96 26.79 0.66
C GLU A 120 -13.97 27.74 -0.03
N GLY A 121 -15.16 27.95 0.55
CA GLY A 121 -16.20 28.85 0.02
C GLY A 121 -16.90 28.36 -1.26
N VAL A 122 -16.77 27.07 -1.59
CA VAL A 122 -17.37 26.47 -2.79
C VAL A 122 -18.75 25.89 -2.45
N GLU A 123 -19.79 26.71 -2.63
CA GLU A 123 -21.19 26.30 -2.54
C GLU A 123 -21.57 25.50 -3.80
N SER A 124 -21.16 24.23 -3.89
CA SER A 124 -21.68 23.30 -4.90
C SER A 124 -22.64 22.31 -4.25
N SER A 125 -23.92 22.40 -4.59
CA SER A 125 -24.88 21.35 -4.24
C SER A 125 -24.55 20.11 -5.09
N PRO A 126 -24.33 18.93 -4.47
CA PRO A 126 -23.97 17.74 -5.22
C PRO A 126 -25.10 17.34 -6.17
N MET A 127 -24.78 17.21 -7.46
CA MET A 127 -25.72 16.72 -8.46
C MET A 127 -26.02 15.23 -8.17
N PRO A 128 -27.29 14.82 -8.06
CA PRO A 128 -27.60 13.43 -7.78
C PRO A 128 -27.25 12.55 -8.98
N PRO A 129 -26.84 11.29 -8.74
CA PRO A 129 -26.27 10.45 -9.79
C PRO A 129 -27.25 10.12 -10.92
N HIS A 130 -28.55 10.13 -10.65
CA HIS A 130 -29.59 9.85 -11.64
C HIS A 130 -29.83 11.01 -12.64
N THR A 131 -29.27 12.19 -12.39
CA THR A 131 -29.33 13.33 -13.32
C THR A 131 -28.01 13.55 -14.07
N LEU A 132 -27.00 12.69 -13.88
CA LEU A 132 -25.71 12.83 -14.53
C LEU A 132 -25.79 12.43 -16.02
N PRO A 133 -25.26 13.23 -16.94
CA PRO A 133 -25.09 12.85 -18.34
C PRO A 133 -24.18 11.62 -18.49
N ALA A 134 -24.46 10.77 -19.50
CA ALA A 134 -23.69 9.56 -19.77
C ALA A 134 -22.17 9.82 -19.94
N ALA A 135 -21.80 10.94 -20.58
CA ALA A 135 -20.40 11.32 -20.75
C ALA A 135 -19.69 11.59 -19.42
N GLN A 136 -20.37 12.21 -18.45
CA GLN A 136 -19.79 12.45 -17.12
C GLN A 136 -19.62 11.15 -16.33
N LEU A 137 -20.56 10.21 -16.44
CA LEU A 137 -20.43 8.89 -15.83
C LEU A 137 -19.23 8.13 -16.42
N TYR A 138 -19.09 8.14 -17.74
CA TYR A 138 -17.96 7.52 -18.43
C TYR A 138 -16.62 8.11 -17.97
N LEU A 139 -16.50 9.44 -17.94
CA LEU A 139 -15.29 10.11 -17.46
C LEU A 139 -15.02 9.87 -15.97
N ALA A 140 -16.06 9.83 -15.12
CA ALA A 140 -15.91 9.54 -13.70
C ALA A 140 -15.38 8.12 -13.43
N HIS A 141 -15.75 7.15 -14.27
CA HIS A 141 -15.21 5.80 -14.20
C HIS A 141 -13.79 5.68 -14.75
N LEU A 142 -13.47 6.42 -15.82
CA LEU A 142 -12.13 6.41 -16.41
C LEU A 142 -11.11 7.20 -15.61
N SER A 143 -11.52 8.28 -14.95
CA SER A 143 -10.60 9.19 -14.25
C SER A 143 -9.70 8.51 -13.21
N PRO A 144 -10.15 7.57 -12.34
CA PRO A 144 -9.23 6.91 -11.41
C PRO A 144 -8.19 6.03 -12.12
N SER A 145 -8.60 5.32 -13.18
CA SER A 145 -7.67 4.46 -13.94
C SER A 145 -6.66 5.28 -14.73
N LEU A 146 -7.11 6.37 -15.36
CA LEU A 146 -6.23 7.31 -16.06
C LEU A 146 -5.27 8.00 -15.07
N ALA A 147 -5.76 8.41 -13.90
CA ALA A 147 -4.93 9.02 -12.87
C ALA A 147 -3.83 8.06 -12.39
N GLN A 148 -4.18 6.79 -12.14
CA GLN A 148 -3.20 5.77 -11.78
C GLN A 148 -2.16 5.57 -12.88
N ALA A 149 -2.59 5.38 -14.13
CA ALA A 149 -1.66 5.23 -15.26
C ALA A 149 -0.76 6.46 -15.45
N SER A 150 -1.29 7.67 -15.24
CA SER A 150 -0.50 8.90 -15.31
C SER A 150 0.55 8.99 -14.21
N GLN A 151 0.21 8.55 -12.98
CA GLN A 151 1.14 8.50 -11.86
C GLN A 151 2.26 7.48 -12.11
N ASP A 152 1.92 6.30 -12.62
CA ASP A 152 2.91 5.26 -12.95
C ASP A 152 3.88 5.74 -14.04
N MET A 153 3.39 6.39 -15.09
CA MET A 153 4.24 6.98 -16.14
C MET A 153 5.11 8.12 -15.61
N GLN A 154 4.56 8.99 -14.75
CA GLN A 154 5.30 10.08 -14.12
C GLN A 154 6.46 9.53 -13.28
N GLN A 155 6.20 8.49 -12.48
CA GLN A 155 7.24 7.85 -11.68
C GLN A 155 8.34 7.23 -12.55
N GLN A 156 7.97 6.53 -13.62
CA GLN A 156 8.96 5.98 -14.56
C GLN A 156 9.79 7.09 -15.21
N GLN A 157 9.14 8.19 -15.60
CA GLN A 157 9.83 9.34 -16.18
C GLN A 157 10.80 9.97 -15.18
N GLU A 158 10.41 10.13 -13.92
CA GLU A 158 11.28 10.67 -12.87
C GLU A 158 12.50 9.77 -12.62
N VAL A 159 12.30 8.45 -12.58
CA VAL A 159 13.40 7.48 -12.44
C VAL A 159 14.36 7.56 -13.64
N THR A 160 13.84 7.51 -14.86
CA THR A 160 14.68 7.58 -16.07
C THR A 160 15.39 8.92 -16.20
N GLN A 161 14.76 10.03 -15.80
CA GLN A 161 15.40 11.34 -15.79
C GLN A 161 16.54 11.40 -14.77
N ALA A 162 16.36 10.82 -13.57
CA ALA A 162 17.40 10.72 -12.57
C ALA A 162 18.59 9.88 -13.09
N GLU A 163 18.35 8.71 -13.66
CA GLU A 163 19.37 7.85 -14.26
C GLU A 163 20.13 8.55 -15.39
N ASN A 164 19.41 9.24 -16.29
CA ASN A 164 20.02 9.99 -17.38
C ASN A 164 20.90 11.13 -16.86
N SER A 165 20.47 11.84 -15.81
CA SER A 165 21.29 12.90 -15.21
C SER A 165 22.58 12.35 -14.59
N GLU A 166 22.50 11.21 -13.89
CA GLU A 166 23.69 10.55 -13.32
C GLU A 166 24.64 10.05 -14.40
N LEU A 167 24.12 9.45 -15.48
CA LEU A 167 24.94 9.01 -16.61
C LEU A 167 25.62 10.18 -17.31
N LEU A 168 24.93 11.31 -17.48
CA LEU A 168 25.51 12.53 -18.05
C LEU A 168 26.65 13.06 -17.18
N ASP A 169 26.46 13.11 -15.86
CA ASP A 169 27.50 13.55 -14.92
C ASP A 169 28.74 12.65 -15.00
N ARG A 170 28.54 11.31 -15.04
CA ARG A 170 29.64 10.35 -15.21
C ARG A 170 30.37 10.55 -16.53
N VAL A 171 29.66 10.76 -17.64
CA VAL A 171 30.28 11.01 -18.95
C VAL A 171 31.07 12.31 -18.93
N LEU A 172 30.55 13.37 -18.32
CA LEU A 172 31.28 14.64 -18.20
C LEU A 172 32.55 14.49 -17.37
N GLN A 173 32.50 13.75 -16.26
CA GLN A 173 33.67 13.42 -15.46
C GLN A 173 34.70 12.61 -16.25
N GLN A 174 34.26 11.56 -16.96
CA GLN A 174 35.16 10.77 -17.80
C GLN A 174 35.81 11.61 -18.90
N ARG A 175 35.08 12.55 -19.50
CA ARG A 175 35.63 13.45 -20.53
C ARG A 175 36.68 14.40 -19.96
N SER A 176 36.50 14.91 -18.74
CA SER A 176 37.52 15.75 -18.10
C SER A 176 38.75 14.92 -17.72
N GLU A 177 38.58 13.71 -17.19
CA GLU A 177 39.67 12.78 -16.88
C GLU A 177 40.48 12.43 -18.15
N ILE A 178 39.82 12.10 -19.26
CA ILE A 178 40.49 11.85 -20.55
C ILE A 178 41.25 13.08 -21.02
N ALA A 179 40.66 14.28 -20.93
CA ALA A 179 41.34 15.51 -21.32
C ALA A 179 42.61 15.74 -20.50
N THR A 180 42.57 15.47 -19.18
CA THR A 180 43.76 15.58 -18.33
C THR A 180 44.82 14.52 -18.63
N LEU A 181 44.42 13.29 -18.94
CA LEU A 181 45.33 12.21 -19.31
C LEU A 181 46.01 12.48 -20.65
N VAL A 182 45.26 12.95 -21.64
CA VAL A 182 45.80 13.35 -22.95
C VAL A 182 46.79 14.50 -22.79
N GLN A 183 46.45 15.54 -22.02
CA GLN A 183 47.37 16.63 -21.74
C GLN A 183 48.64 16.14 -21.02
N GLY A 184 48.50 15.20 -20.08
CA GLY A 184 49.64 14.58 -19.40
C GLY A 184 50.55 13.81 -20.37
N LEU A 185 49.97 13.05 -21.30
CA LEU A 185 50.73 12.34 -22.34
C LEU A 185 51.42 13.30 -23.30
N GLU A 186 50.74 14.38 -23.73
CA GLU A 186 51.35 15.42 -24.56
C GLU A 186 52.56 16.06 -23.87
N ASN A 187 52.47 16.32 -22.57
CA ASN A 187 53.59 16.85 -21.79
C ASN A 187 54.74 15.84 -21.68
N VAL A 188 54.47 14.56 -21.43
CA VAL A 188 55.51 13.51 -21.38
C VAL A 188 56.19 13.32 -22.73
N VAL A 189 55.44 13.38 -23.83
CA VAL A 189 56.01 13.34 -25.19
C VAL A 189 56.88 14.56 -25.42
N ALA A 190 56.43 15.76 -25.04
CA ALA A 190 57.25 16.98 -25.14
C ALA A 190 58.52 16.90 -24.29
N ASP A 191 58.46 16.31 -23.09
CA ASP A 191 59.62 16.10 -22.21
C ASP A 191 60.61 15.09 -22.81
N LEU A 192 60.12 14.02 -23.44
CA LEU A 192 60.93 13.05 -24.17
C LEU A 192 61.61 13.69 -25.38
N ASP A 193 60.86 14.44 -26.19
CA ASP A 193 61.40 15.17 -27.35
C ASP A 193 62.46 16.20 -26.91
N ALA A 194 62.23 16.90 -25.80
CA ALA A 194 63.20 17.82 -25.22
C ALA A 194 64.45 17.09 -24.70
N SER A 195 64.28 15.93 -24.07
CA SER A 195 65.39 15.09 -23.59
C SER A 195 66.24 14.57 -24.75
N VAL A 196 65.60 14.09 -25.83
CA VAL A 196 66.27 13.66 -27.06
C VAL A 196 67.03 14.83 -27.70
N ALA A 197 66.45 16.02 -27.73
CA ALA A 197 67.11 17.22 -28.25
C ALA A 197 68.29 17.71 -27.39
N ALA A 198 68.27 17.43 -26.08
CA ALA A 198 69.34 17.78 -25.15
C ALA A 198 70.53 16.82 -25.19
N LEU A 199 70.36 15.58 -25.66
CA LEU A 199 71.49 14.67 -25.92
C LEU A 199 72.33 15.16 -27.10
N LYS A 200 73.65 15.03 -26.97
CA LYS A 200 74.57 15.30 -28.09
C LYS A 200 74.42 14.20 -29.15
N PRO A 201 74.58 14.53 -30.45
CA PRO A 201 74.44 13.54 -31.53
C PRO A 201 75.40 12.35 -31.39
N GLU A 202 76.61 12.55 -30.85
CA GLU A 202 77.58 11.47 -30.62
C GLU A 202 77.16 10.49 -29.51
N GLU A 203 76.47 10.96 -28.46
CA GLU A 203 75.96 10.13 -27.36
C GLU A 203 74.69 9.36 -27.79
N LEU A 204 73.89 9.94 -28.70
CA LEU A 204 72.72 9.30 -29.32
C LEU A 204 73.09 8.14 -30.25
N ASP A 205 74.14 8.29 -31.04
CA ASP A 205 74.62 7.24 -31.93
C ASP A 205 75.24 6.06 -31.13
N ALA A 206 75.95 6.35 -30.03
CA ALA A 206 76.46 5.32 -29.13
C ALA A 206 75.34 4.50 -28.45
N LEU A 207 74.30 5.17 -27.95
CA LEU A 207 73.12 4.50 -27.37
C LEU A 207 72.31 3.70 -28.39
N ARG A 208 72.28 4.14 -29.67
CA ARG A 208 71.63 3.41 -30.76
C ARG A 208 72.34 2.11 -31.11
N GLU A 209 73.67 2.11 -31.10
CA GLU A 209 74.44 0.87 -31.31
C GLU A 209 74.30 -0.07 -30.10
N GLU A 210 74.38 0.44 -28.87
CA GLU A 210 74.14 -0.37 -27.64
C GLU A 210 72.72 -0.98 -27.62
N GLY A 211 71.71 -0.22 -28.04
CA GLY A 211 70.34 -0.74 -28.14
C GLY A 211 70.17 -1.83 -29.20
N ARG A 212 70.91 -1.78 -30.32
CA ARG A 212 70.91 -2.86 -31.31
C ARG A 212 71.59 -4.11 -30.78
N ASP A 213 72.70 -3.95 -30.06
CA ASP A 213 73.43 -5.07 -29.47
C ASP A 213 72.57 -5.81 -28.42
N VAL A 214 71.83 -5.08 -27.58
CA VAL A 214 70.92 -5.67 -26.58
C VAL A 214 69.72 -6.36 -27.23
N ASP A 215 69.15 -5.81 -28.30
CA ASP A 215 68.03 -6.43 -29.03
C ASP A 215 68.47 -7.70 -29.78
N GLU A 216 69.70 -7.70 -30.32
CA GLU A 216 70.35 -8.87 -30.90
C GLU A 216 70.63 -9.94 -29.82
N GLU A 217 71.12 -9.54 -28.64
CA GLU A 217 71.32 -10.44 -27.49
C GLU A 217 70.00 -11.04 -26.98
N MET A 218 68.93 -10.24 -26.84
CA MET A 218 67.61 -10.75 -26.45
C MET A 218 67.04 -11.73 -27.47
N ARG A 219 67.31 -11.51 -28.76
CA ARG A 219 66.89 -12.39 -29.85
C ARG A 219 67.70 -13.69 -29.94
N MET A 220 68.91 -13.73 -29.38
CA MET A 220 69.71 -14.96 -29.24
C MET A 220 69.39 -15.78 -27.98
N VAL A 221 68.68 -15.21 -26.99
CA VAL A 221 68.36 -15.85 -25.70
C VAL A 221 66.99 -16.54 -25.69
N THR A 222 66.12 -16.29 -26.68
CA THR A 222 64.87 -17.06 -26.92
C THR A 222 65.06 -18.18 -27.93
#